data_AF-E0W4F5-F1
#
_entry.id   AF-E0W4F5-F1
#
_cell.length_a   1.000
_cell.length_b   1.000
_cell.length_c   1.000
_cell.angle_alpha   90.00
_cell.angle_beta   90.00
_cell.angle_gamma   90.00
#
_symmetry.space_group_name_H-M   'P 1'
#
loop_
_entity.id
_entity.type
_entity.pdbx_description
1 polymer ?
#
loop_
_entity_poly.entity_id
_entity_poly.type
_entity_poly.pdbx_seq_one_letter_code
_entity_poly.pdbx_strand_id
1 'polypeptide(L)'
;MAPVIPRCLANIIIIIIINIFWSICLLSSIGSKVARWKPEDGTNPEELGDTYFEGDIIIDAKSRNGLKSENSHWKNGIVPYTISDDFKYKDYNTIMAAIEEYHKKTCIKWVRWSGERDYVHFKPGNTGCWSSVGKVGGKQELNLQTPGCLTKKGTVIHEMLHAL
;
A
#
# COMPACT_ATOMS: atom_id res chain seq x y z
N MET A 1 48.19 37.97 11.19
CA MET A 1 47.88 37.83 9.77
C MET A 1 46.97 36.61 9.63
N ALA A 2 45.66 36.83 9.53
CA ALA A 2 44.70 35.74 9.39
C ALA A 2 44.56 35.35 7.92
N PRO A 3 44.46 34.07 7.56
CA PRO A 3 44.29 33.66 6.17
C PRO A 3 42.89 34.07 5.70
N VAL A 4 42.85 34.87 4.64
CA VAL A 4 41.62 35.20 3.90
C VAL A 4 41.20 33.93 3.15
N ILE A 5 40.17 33.25 3.66
CA ILE A 5 39.56 32.11 2.98
C ILE A 5 38.77 32.67 1.77
N PRO A 6 39.04 32.23 0.53
CA PRO A 6 38.35 32.74 -0.64
C PRO A 6 36.86 32.40 -0.61
N ARG A 7 36.00 33.39 -0.86
CA ARG A 7 34.52 33.32 -0.90
C ARG A 7 33.96 32.52 -2.09
N CYS A 8 34.49 31.33 -2.37
CA CYS A 8 33.96 30.43 -3.41
C CYS A 8 33.60 29.02 -2.91
N LEU A 9 33.69 28.74 -1.61
CA LEU A 9 33.36 27.41 -1.06
C LEU A 9 32.16 27.40 -0.08
N ALA A 10 31.64 28.56 0.33
CA ALA A 10 30.48 28.64 1.22
C ALA A 10 29.14 28.28 0.54
N ASN A 11 29.04 28.37 -0.79
CA ASN A 11 27.82 28.04 -1.53
C ASN A 11 27.69 26.55 -1.90
N ILE A 12 28.78 25.78 -1.91
CA ILE A 12 28.71 24.36 -2.27
C ILE A 12 28.21 23.51 -1.08
N ILE A 13 28.60 23.86 0.15
CA ILE A 13 28.14 23.15 1.35
C ILE A 13 26.64 23.41 1.62
N ILE A 14 26.15 24.63 1.35
CA ILE A 14 24.72 24.95 1.45
C ILE A 14 23.92 24.20 0.38
N ILE A 15 24.42 24.09 -0.85
CA ILE A 15 23.77 23.31 -1.92
C ILE A 15 23.78 21.81 -1.59
N ILE A 16 24.83 21.27 -0.97
CA ILE A 16 24.86 19.87 -0.55
C ILE A 16 23.90 19.61 0.62
N ILE A 17 23.79 20.51 1.61
CA ILE A 17 22.81 20.37 2.70
C ILE A 17 21.38 20.56 2.18
N ILE A 18 21.12 21.51 1.27
CA ILE A 18 19.80 21.68 0.66
C ILE A 18 19.44 20.49 -0.24
N ASN A 19 20.39 19.91 -0.99
CA ASN A 19 20.15 18.71 -1.80
C ASN A 19 20.06 17.43 -0.97
N ILE A 20 20.73 17.35 0.18
CA ILE A 20 20.55 16.26 1.14
C ILE A 20 19.20 16.41 1.85
N PHE A 21 18.75 17.61 2.21
CA PHE A 21 17.40 17.83 2.76
C PHE A 21 16.27 17.68 1.72
N TRP A 22 16.52 17.99 0.44
CA TRP A 22 15.59 17.69 -0.66
C TRP A 22 15.59 16.20 -1.04
N SER A 23 16.73 15.51 -0.94
CA SER A 23 16.81 14.06 -1.23
C SER A 23 16.36 13.16 -0.06
N ILE A 24 16.42 13.64 1.19
CA ILE A 24 15.88 12.93 2.35
C ILE A 24 14.34 12.98 2.37
N CYS A 25 13.73 13.91 1.64
CA CYS A 25 12.27 14.01 1.46
C CYS A 25 11.83 13.48 0.10
N LEU A 26 12.37 12.34 -0.36
CA LEU A 26 11.63 11.45 -1.24
C LEU A 26 10.50 10.77 -0.44
N LEU A 27 9.59 11.60 0.10
CA LEU A 27 8.22 11.18 0.34
C LEU A 27 7.72 10.66 -1.00
N SER A 28 7.33 9.39 -1.05
CA SER A 28 6.60 8.84 -2.18
C SER A 28 5.55 9.88 -2.62
N SER A 29 5.62 10.31 -3.89
CA SER A 29 4.66 11.26 -4.46
C SER A 29 3.23 10.77 -4.19
N ILE A 30 3.03 9.45 -4.29
CA ILE A 30 1.79 8.74 -4.01
C ILE A 30 1.37 8.92 -2.56
N GLY A 31 2.28 8.64 -1.61
CA GLY A 31 1.95 8.76 -0.19
C GLY A 31 1.53 10.17 0.20
N SER A 32 2.19 11.18 -0.36
CA SER A 32 1.80 12.58 -0.15
C SER A 32 0.50 12.96 -0.83
N LYS A 33 0.13 12.34 -1.97
CA LYS A 33 -1.16 12.57 -2.64
C LYS A 33 -2.28 11.94 -1.81
N VAL A 34 -2.15 10.68 -1.43
CA VAL A 34 -3.16 9.95 -0.65
C VAL A 34 -3.37 10.56 0.74
N ALA A 35 -2.31 11.07 1.38
CA ALA A 35 -2.44 11.75 2.66
C ALA A 35 -3.20 13.10 2.58
N ARG A 36 -3.19 13.76 1.40
CA ARG A 36 -3.90 15.02 1.15
C ARG A 36 -5.28 14.84 0.55
N TRP A 37 -5.59 13.63 0.08
CA TRP A 37 -6.86 13.30 -0.55
C TRP A 37 -8.04 13.53 0.38
N LYS A 38 -9.15 13.99 -0.19
CA LYS A 38 -10.42 14.19 0.51
C LYS A 38 -11.57 13.51 -0.23
N PRO A 39 -12.65 13.12 0.48
CA PRO A 39 -13.83 12.53 -0.14
C PRO A 39 -14.48 13.37 -1.24
N GLU A 40 -14.26 14.69 -1.25
CA GLU A 40 -14.82 15.64 -2.21
C GLU A 40 -14.01 15.77 -3.51
N ASP A 41 -12.79 15.21 -3.56
CA ASP A 41 -11.87 15.37 -4.71
C ASP A 41 -12.39 14.65 -5.98
N GLY A 42 -13.44 13.83 -5.87
CA GLY A 42 -14.11 13.16 -6.99
C GLY A 42 -13.32 11.97 -7.57
N THR A 43 -12.08 11.76 -7.13
CA THR A 43 -11.26 10.59 -7.43
C THR A 43 -11.22 9.64 -6.24
N ASN A 44 -11.02 8.35 -6.49
CA ASN A 44 -10.82 7.39 -5.41
C ASN A 44 -9.34 7.39 -4.98
N PRO A 45 -9.02 7.14 -3.69
CA PRO A 45 -7.65 7.18 -3.19
C PRO A 45 -6.75 6.10 -3.80
N GLU A 46 -7.32 4.95 -4.20
CA GLU A 46 -6.62 3.88 -4.92
C GLU A 46 -6.10 4.31 -6.31
N GLU A 47 -6.76 5.25 -6.98
CA GLU A 47 -6.36 5.73 -8.33
C GLU A 47 -5.15 6.69 -8.30
N LEU A 48 -4.63 7.01 -7.12
CA LEU A 48 -3.56 8.01 -6.95
C LEU A 48 -2.14 7.44 -7.12
N GLY A 49 -2.00 6.11 -7.27
CA GLY A 49 -0.73 5.43 -7.46
C GLY A 49 -0.25 5.44 -8.90
N ASP A 50 0.25 6.58 -9.36
CA ASP A 50 0.72 6.80 -10.74
C ASP A 50 1.85 5.87 -11.21
N THR A 51 2.56 5.21 -10.29
CA THR A 51 3.59 4.23 -10.60
C THR A 51 3.10 2.78 -10.63
N TYR A 52 1.87 2.52 -10.18
CA TYR A 52 1.28 1.19 -10.15
C TYR A 52 0.49 0.93 -11.42
N PHE A 53 0.33 -0.34 -11.76
CA PHE A 53 -0.52 -0.70 -12.88
C PHE A 53 -1.97 -0.39 -12.53
N GLU A 54 -2.71 0.24 -13.43
CA GLU A 54 -4.10 0.68 -13.19
C GLU A 54 -4.27 1.53 -11.89
N GLY A 55 -3.20 2.12 -11.36
CA GLY A 55 -3.24 2.99 -10.18
C GLY A 55 -2.95 2.29 -8.85
N ASP A 56 -3.18 0.98 -8.74
CA ASP A 56 -3.17 0.27 -7.46
C ASP A 56 -2.74 -1.21 -7.54
N ILE A 57 -2.35 -1.70 -8.72
CA ILE A 57 -1.91 -3.09 -8.90
C ILE A 57 -0.38 -3.18 -8.92
N ILE A 58 0.14 -4.02 -8.03
CA ILE A 58 1.52 -4.51 -8.10
C ILE A 58 1.59 -5.73 -9.01
N ILE A 59 2.14 -5.55 -10.21
CA ILE A 59 2.44 -6.65 -11.14
C ILE A 59 3.80 -7.26 -10.80
N ASP A 60 3.81 -8.54 -10.41
CA ASP A 60 5.02 -9.36 -10.56
C ASP A 60 5.21 -9.70 -12.04
N ALA A 61 6.45 -9.67 -12.53
CA ALA A 61 6.82 -9.68 -13.96
C ALA A 61 6.26 -10.88 -14.76
N LYS A 62 5.73 -11.90 -14.07
CA LYS A 62 5.11 -13.10 -14.64
C LYS A 62 3.61 -12.96 -14.96
N SER A 63 2.93 -11.89 -14.55
CA SER A 63 1.47 -11.75 -14.63
C SER A 63 1.03 -10.59 -15.53
N ARG A 64 1.32 -10.65 -16.83
CA ARG A 64 0.69 -9.77 -17.82
C ARG A 64 -0.42 -10.54 -18.52
N ASN A 65 -1.67 -10.13 -18.29
CA ASN A 65 -2.95 -10.72 -18.73
C ASN A 65 -3.51 -11.76 -17.76
N GLY A 66 -4.39 -11.30 -16.84
CA GLY A 66 -5.33 -12.08 -16.03
C GLY A 66 -4.86 -13.46 -15.63
N LEU A 67 -4.34 -13.59 -14.41
CA LEU A 67 -3.73 -14.80 -13.85
C LEU A 67 -4.40 -16.09 -14.36
N LYS A 68 -3.82 -16.73 -15.38
CA LYS A 68 -4.35 -17.96 -15.98
C LYS A 68 -3.89 -19.23 -15.25
N SER A 69 -3.12 -19.08 -14.18
CA SER A 69 -2.51 -20.19 -13.46
C SER A 69 -3.39 -20.59 -12.27
N GLU A 70 -3.81 -21.86 -12.17
CA GLU A 70 -4.56 -22.35 -11.01
C GLU A 70 -3.84 -22.09 -9.67
N ASN A 71 -2.51 -21.97 -9.70
CA ASN A 71 -1.70 -21.67 -8.51
C ASN A 71 -1.83 -20.24 -8.00
N SER A 72 -2.44 -19.36 -8.80
CA SER A 72 -2.71 -17.97 -8.42
C SER A 72 -3.99 -17.79 -7.61
N HIS A 73 -4.79 -18.84 -7.43
CA HIS A 73 -6.00 -18.76 -6.62
C HIS A 73 -5.74 -19.27 -5.20
N TRP A 74 -6.48 -18.71 -4.24
CA TRP A 74 -6.50 -19.20 -2.88
C TRP A 74 -7.25 -20.53 -2.77
N LYS A 75 -6.57 -21.55 -2.22
CA LYS A 75 -7.13 -22.90 -2.10
C LYS A 75 -8.40 -22.86 -1.25
N ASN A 76 -9.48 -23.46 -1.76
CA ASN A 76 -10.80 -23.50 -1.12
C ASN A 76 -11.40 -22.11 -0.80
N GLY A 77 -10.92 -21.04 -1.44
CA GLY A 77 -11.35 -19.68 -1.13
C GLY A 77 -10.94 -19.21 0.28
N ILE A 78 -9.93 -19.84 0.89
CA ILE A 78 -9.42 -19.47 2.21
C ILE A 78 -8.19 -18.58 2.04
N VAL A 79 -8.26 -17.38 2.59
CA VAL A 79 -7.19 -16.37 2.53
C VAL A 79 -6.68 -16.13 3.96
N PRO A 80 -5.55 -16.74 4.35
CA PRO A 80 -4.91 -16.43 5.63
C PRO A 80 -4.41 -14.99 5.63
N TYR A 81 -4.61 -14.27 6.74
CA TYR A 81 -4.17 -12.88 6.85
C TYR A 81 -3.62 -12.50 8.22
N THR A 82 -2.76 -11.48 8.20
CA THR A 82 -2.29 -10.74 9.38
C THR A 82 -2.55 -9.25 9.18
N ILE A 83 -2.73 -8.51 10.28
CA ILE A 83 -2.90 -7.05 10.25
C ILE A 83 -1.75 -6.46 11.07
N SER A 84 -1.04 -5.46 10.52
CA SER A 84 0.00 -4.76 11.27
C SER A 84 -0.57 -4.07 12.52
N ASP A 85 0.20 -4.09 13.61
CA ASP A 85 -0.13 -3.38 14.85
C ASP A 85 -0.03 -1.84 14.70
N ASP A 86 0.51 -1.36 13.58
CA ASP A 86 0.62 0.07 13.26
C ASP A 86 -0.72 0.72 12.90
N PHE A 87 -1.77 -0.07 12.64
CA PHE A 87 -3.10 0.46 12.40
C PHE A 87 -3.74 0.98 13.69
N LYS A 88 -4.35 2.16 13.63
CA LYS A 88 -5.14 2.67 14.76
C LYS A 88 -6.42 1.85 14.92
N TYR A 89 -7.00 1.88 16.11
CA TYR A 89 -8.24 1.15 16.42
C TYR A 89 -9.38 1.39 15.42
N LYS A 90 -9.57 2.63 14.96
CA LYS A 90 -10.58 2.98 13.95
C LYS A 90 -10.31 2.30 12.60
N ASP A 91 -9.05 2.29 12.18
CA ASP A 91 -8.62 1.72 10.91
C ASP A 91 -8.74 0.19 10.94
N TYR A 92 -8.30 -0.42 12.04
CA TYR A 92 -8.49 -1.83 12.32
C TYR A 92 -9.97 -2.25 12.21
N ASN A 93 -10.89 -1.49 12.83
CA ASN A 93 -12.32 -1.76 12.75
C ASN A 93 -12.87 -1.66 11.32
N THR A 94 -12.30 -0.77 10.49
CA THR A 94 -12.69 -0.64 9.08
C THR A 94 -12.25 -1.86 8.28
N ILE A 95 -11.05 -2.38 8.54
CA ILE A 95 -10.56 -3.64 7.94
C ILE A 95 -11.43 -4.82 8.37
N MET A 96 -11.75 -4.93 9.66
CA MET A 96 -12.62 -6.00 10.16
C MET A 96 -14.04 -5.93 9.59
N ALA A 97 -14.58 -4.73 9.40
CA ALA A 97 -15.88 -4.55 8.74
C ALA A 97 -15.86 -4.99 7.26
N ALA A 98 -14.75 -4.77 6.55
CA ALA A 98 -14.59 -5.25 5.17
C ALA A 98 -14.50 -6.79 5.12
N ILE A 99 -13.77 -7.41 6.05
CA ILE A 99 -13.69 -8.88 6.18
C ILE A 99 -15.07 -9.49 6.45
N GLU A 100 -15.83 -8.90 7.36
CA GLU A 100 -17.20 -9.33 7.67
C GLU A 100 -18.14 -9.20 6.46
N GLU A 101 -17.96 -8.15 5.65
CA GLU A 101 -18.71 -7.96 4.40
C GLU A 101 -18.46 -9.12 3.42
N TYR A 102 -17.19 -9.54 3.27
CA TYR A 102 -16.84 -10.73 2.48
C TYR A 102 -17.49 -12.00 3.01
N HIS A 103 -17.43 -12.22 4.33
CA HIS A 103 -18.01 -13.41 4.95
C HIS A 103 -19.53 -13.50 4.79
N LYS A 104 -20.22 -12.35 4.76
CA LYS A 104 -21.67 -12.25 4.56
C LYS A 104 -22.10 -12.45 3.10
N LYS A 105 -21.31 -11.94 2.15
CA LYS A 105 -21.73 -11.83 0.75
C LYS A 105 -21.10 -12.85 -0.19
N THR A 106 -20.05 -13.54 0.24
CA THR A 106 -19.27 -14.43 -0.63
C THR A 106 -18.92 -15.74 0.07
N CYS A 107 -18.45 -16.72 -0.69
CA CYS A 107 -17.87 -17.94 -0.15
C CYS A 107 -16.41 -17.78 0.31
N ILE A 108 -15.78 -16.63 0.08
CA ILE A 108 -14.38 -16.36 0.44
C ILE A 108 -14.26 -16.17 1.94
N LYS A 109 -13.28 -16.86 2.54
CA LYS A 109 -13.01 -16.83 3.98
C LYS A 109 -11.63 -16.25 4.25
N TRP A 110 -11.62 -14.98 4.65
CA TRP A 110 -10.46 -14.35 5.28
C TRP A 110 -10.30 -14.90 6.71
N VAL A 111 -9.20 -15.60 6.98
CA VAL A 111 -8.96 -16.26 8.27
C VAL A 111 -7.66 -15.74 8.90
N ARG A 112 -7.62 -15.65 10.23
CA ARG A 112 -6.40 -15.25 10.93
C ARG A 112 -5.30 -16.27 10.63
N TRP A 113 -4.14 -15.77 10.23
CA TRP A 113 -2.97 -16.58 9.96
C TRP A 113 -2.58 -17.41 11.20
N SER A 114 -2.33 -18.69 10.95
CA SER A 114 -2.03 -19.72 11.95
C SER A 114 -0.73 -20.49 11.65
N GLY A 115 0.08 -20.01 10.70
CA GLY A 115 1.34 -20.63 10.29
C GLY A 115 1.39 -21.02 8.82
N GLU A 116 0.42 -20.63 8.02
CA GLU A 116 0.36 -20.90 6.59
C GLU A 116 1.52 -20.22 5.85
N ARG A 117 2.12 -20.89 4.87
CA ARG A 117 3.23 -20.32 4.09
C ARG A 117 2.80 -19.09 3.29
N ASP A 118 1.62 -19.19 2.67
CA ASP A 118 1.07 -18.17 1.78
C ASP A 118 0.00 -17.40 2.56
N TYR A 119 0.15 -16.07 2.70
CA TYR A 119 -0.79 -15.23 3.44
C TYR A 119 -0.68 -13.77 3.05
N VAL A 120 -1.76 -13.01 3.29
CA VAL A 120 -1.82 -11.56 3.07
C VAL A 120 -1.47 -10.80 4.36
N HIS A 121 -0.63 -9.78 4.25
CA HIS A 121 -0.28 -8.89 5.35
C HIS A 121 -0.78 -7.47 5.07
N PHE A 122 -1.79 -7.05 5.82
CA PHE A 122 -2.29 -5.67 5.78
C PHE A 122 -1.31 -4.75 6.50
N LYS A 123 -0.90 -3.66 5.85
CA LYS A 123 0.03 -2.67 6.42
C LYS A 123 -0.34 -1.22 6.08
N PRO A 124 -0.03 -0.23 6.95
CA PRO A 124 -0.28 1.19 6.69
C PRO A 124 0.94 1.92 6.10
N GLY A 125 1.56 1.37 5.03
CA GLY A 125 2.70 2.03 4.40
C GLY A 125 2.32 3.33 3.70
N ASN A 126 3.22 4.31 3.70
CA ASN A 126 3.02 5.61 3.05
C ASN A 126 3.28 5.55 1.54
N THR A 127 2.62 4.59 0.88
CA THR A 127 2.77 4.29 -0.56
C THR A 127 1.41 4.12 -1.24
N GLY A 128 0.33 4.62 -0.66
CA GLY A 128 -1.01 4.62 -1.24
C GLY A 128 -1.85 3.38 -0.95
N CYS A 129 -2.83 3.09 -1.80
CA CYS A 129 -3.66 1.89 -1.70
C CYS A 129 -3.24 0.97 -2.83
N TRP A 130 -2.86 -0.26 -2.50
CA TRP A 130 -2.48 -1.24 -3.53
C TRP A 130 -2.44 -2.66 -3.00
N SER A 131 -2.54 -3.60 -3.94
CA SER A 131 -2.34 -5.02 -3.71
C SER A 131 -1.71 -5.69 -4.94
N SER A 132 -1.14 -6.87 -4.74
CA SER A 132 -0.92 -7.79 -5.85
C SER A 132 -2.24 -8.43 -6.28
N VAL A 133 -2.31 -8.88 -7.54
CA VAL A 133 -3.45 -9.65 -8.03
C VAL A 133 -3.27 -11.13 -7.64
N GLY A 134 -4.31 -11.74 -7.06
CA GLY A 134 -4.35 -13.12 -6.64
C GLY A 134 -3.29 -13.52 -5.60
N LYS A 135 -3.14 -14.84 -5.46
CA LYS A 135 -2.13 -15.48 -4.60
C LYS A 135 -0.78 -15.50 -5.32
N VAL A 136 0.16 -14.69 -4.82
CA VAL A 136 1.55 -14.63 -5.33
C VAL A 136 2.41 -15.74 -4.72
N GLY A 137 2.11 -16.12 -3.47
CA GLY A 137 2.87 -17.09 -2.68
C GLY A 137 3.78 -16.44 -1.64
N GLY A 138 3.99 -17.12 -0.51
CA GLY A 138 4.67 -16.52 0.64
C GLY A 138 3.86 -15.40 1.31
N LYS A 139 4.53 -14.52 2.06
CA LYS A 139 3.94 -13.28 2.57
C LYS A 139 3.77 -12.30 1.41
N GLN A 140 2.53 -11.94 1.09
CA GLN A 140 2.24 -10.83 0.17
C GLN A 140 1.65 -9.64 0.95
N GLU A 141 2.10 -8.43 0.61
CA GLU A 141 1.64 -7.21 1.27
C GLU A 141 0.39 -6.66 0.58
N LEU A 142 -0.54 -6.14 1.38
CA LEU A 142 -1.68 -5.35 0.94
C LEU A 142 -1.59 -4.03 1.69
N ASN A 143 -1.38 -2.93 0.97
CA ASN A 143 -1.10 -1.64 1.58
C ASN A 143 -2.37 -0.80 1.64
N LEU A 144 -2.70 -0.34 2.85
CA LEU A 144 -3.80 0.57 3.12
C LEU A 144 -3.25 1.78 3.87
N GLN A 145 -2.77 2.76 3.11
CA GLN A 145 -2.23 3.99 3.71
C GLN A 145 -3.26 4.68 4.62
N THR A 146 -2.76 5.16 5.76
CA THR A 146 -3.50 5.99 6.71
C THR A 146 -2.85 7.37 6.83
N PRO A 147 -3.61 8.48 6.72
CA PRO A 147 -5.01 8.55 6.29
C PRO A 147 -5.16 8.30 4.77
N GLY A 148 -6.39 8.08 4.32
CA GLY A 148 -6.71 7.90 2.89
C GLY A 148 -7.48 6.61 2.64
N CYS A 149 -6.77 5.50 2.45
CA CYS A 149 -7.33 4.22 2.00
C CYS A 149 -8.39 3.63 2.95
N LEU A 150 -8.35 4.00 4.23
CA LEU A 150 -9.27 3.52 5.27
C LEU A 150 -10.40 4.49 5.57
N THR A 151 -10.60 5.51 4.73
CA THR A 151 -11.72 6.46 4.88
C THR A 151 -13.06 5.79 4.63
N LYS A 152 -13.11 4.80 3.74
CA LYS A 152 -14.31 4.03 3.37
C LYS A 152 -13.96 2.54 3.33
N LYS A 153 -14.90 1.69 3.73
CA LYS A 153 -14.71 0.23 3.60
C LYS A 153 -14.58 -0.24 2.15
N GLY A 154 -15.08 0.54 1.18
CA GLY A 154 -15.06 0.22 -0.24
C GLY A 154 -13.63 0.01 -0.77
N THR A 155 -12.72 0.94 -0.46
CA THR A 155 -11.31 0.83 -0.84
C THR A 155 -10.65 -0.43 -0.24
N VAL A 156 -10.96 -0.76 1.02
CA VAL A 156 -10.44 -2.02 1.63
C VAL A 156 -10.96 -3.25 0.89
N ILE A 157 -12.25 -3.29 0.56
CA ILE A 157 -12.87 -4.40 -0.18
C ILE A 157 -12.26 -4.53 -1.58
N HIS A 158 -11.95 -3.40 -2.21
CA HIS A 158 -11.30 -3.31 -3.52
C HIS A 158 -9.89 -3.90 -3.50
N GLU A 159 -9.03 -3.47 -2.57
CA GLU A 159 -7.69 -4.06 -2.45
C GLU A 159 -7.74 -5.55 -2.07
N MET A 160 -8.70 -5.93 -1.23
CA MET A 160 -8.95 -7.34 -0.93
C MET A 160 -9.39 -8.11 -2.17
N LEU A 161 -10.13 -7.50 -3.10
CA LEU A 161 -10.57 -8.14 -4.34
C LEU A 161 -9.39 -8.38 -5.27
N HIS A 162 -8.47 -7.42 -5.38
CA HIS A 162 -7.21 -7.62 -6.10
C HIS A 162 -6.48 -8.84 -5.57
N ALA A 163 -6.36 -9.00 -4.25
CA ALA A 163 -5.64 -10.11 -3.65
C ALA A 163 -6.24 -11.52 -3.89
N LEU A 164 -7.43 -11.66 -4.48
CA LEU A 164 -8.11 -12.95 -4.72
C LEU A 164 -7.74 -13.59 -6.05
#